data_AF-A0A520P8R3-F1
#
_entry.id   AF-A0A520P8R3-F1
#
_cell.length_a   1.000
_cell.length_b   1.000
_cell.length_c   1.000
_cell.angle_alpha   90.00
_cell.angle_beta   90.00
_cell.angle_gamma   90.00
#
_symmetry.space_group_name_H-M   'P 1'
#
loop_
_entity.id
_entity.type
_entity.pdbx_description
1 polymer ?
#
loop_
_entity_poly.entity_id
_entity_poly.type
_entity_poly.pdbx_seq_one_letter_code
_entity_poly.pdbx_strand_id
1 'polypeptide(L)'
;GMDYCALATARSIPIAQEISMRFDDLKLEHEVGHIQIKISGCINACGHHHVGHIGVLGLDRAGVENYQITLGGDATETAKIGERAGPGFSAEQIVPAVERIILAYLDIRMNKSESFIETFQRLGIAPFKKALYPNLKQSVKIENQGKAA
;
A
#
# COMPACT_ATOMS: atom_id res chain seq x y z
N GLY A 1 2.02 -7.36 -14.36
CA GLY A 1 0.90 -8.14 -13.82
C GLY A 1 0.18 -8.79 -14.98
N MET A 2 -1.15 -8.72 -14.98
CA MET A 2 -2.01 -9.24 -16.05
C MET A 2 -1.72 -8.59 -17.41
N ASP A 3 -0.99 -7.47 -17.38
CA ASP A 3 -0.40 -6.80 -18.55
C ASP A 3 0.32 -7.79 -19.50
N TYR A 4 1.07 -8.76 -18.95
CA TYR A 4 1.88 -9.71 -19.72
C TYR A 4 2.03 -11.11 -19.08
N CYS A 5 1.57 -11.30 -17.84
CA CYS A 5 1.72 -12.56 -17.11
C CYS A 5 0.38 -13.30 -17.04
N ALA A 6 0.33 -14.53 -17.56
CA ALA A 6 -0.86 -15.38 -17.53
C ALA A 6 -1.25 -15.87 -16.13
N LEU A 7 -0.37 -15.75 -15.13
CA LEU A 7 -0.62 -16.12 -13.73
C LEU A 7 -1.09 -14.94 -12.87
N ALA A 8 -1.09 -13.73 -13.43
CA ALA A 8 -1.43 -12.54 -12.65
C ALA A 8 -2.94 -12.35 -12.55
N THR A 9 -3.38 -11.81 -11.42
CA THR A 9 -4.80 -11.58 -11.10
C THR A 9 -5.20 -10.11 -11.16
N ALA A 10 -4.22 -9.21 -11.30
CA ALA A 10 -4.44 -7.79 -11.60
C ALA A 10 -3.26 -7.22 -12.42
N ARG A 11 -3.50 -6.06 -13.03
CA ARG A 11 -2.45 -5.29 -13.71
C ARG A 11 -1.52 -4.65 -12.69
N SER A 12 -0.30 -4.31 -13.09
CA SER A 12 0.67 -3.66 -12.19
C SER A 12 1.45 -2.55 -12.85
N ILE A 13 1.68 -2.64 -14.17
CA ILE A 13 2.38 -1.62 -14.94
C ILE A 13 1.62 -0.28 -14.94
N PRO A 14 0.32 -0.22 -15.29
CA PRO A 14 -0.42 1.05 -15.29
C PRO A 14 -0.45 1.68 -13.89
N ILE A 15 -0.66 0.89 -12.83
CA ILE A 15 -0.63 1.41 -11.45
C ILE A 15 0.73 2.02 -11.10
N ALA A 16 1.84 1.36 -11.46
CA ALA A 16 3.17 1.89 -11.22
C ALA A 16 3.41 3.21 -11.97
N GLN A 17 2.98 3.27 -13.24
CA GLN A 17 3.10 4.46 -14.08
C GLN A 17 2.25 5.62 -13.54
N GLU A 18 1.00 5.37 -13.16
CA GLU A 18 0.11 6.37 -12.59
C GLU A 18 0.61 6.91 -11.25
N ILE A 19 1.16 6.05 -10.40
CA ILE A 19 1.86 6.47 -9.18
C ILE A 19 3.00 7.43 -9.56
N SER A 20 3.88 7.04 -10.49
CA SER A 20 5.01 7.87 -10.91
C SER A 20 4.56 9.23 -11.44
N MET A 21 3.58 9.27 -12.35
CA MET A 21 3.04 10.51 -12.92
C MET A 21 2.39 11.38 -11.84
N ARG A 22 1.66 10.78 -10.91
CA ARG A 22 1.00 11.51 -9.82
C ARG A 22 2.01 12.21 -8.91
N PHE A 23 3.15 11.58 -8.61
CA PHE A 23 4.18 12.18 -7.76
C PHE A 23 4.99 13.27 -8.46
N ASP A 24 5.21 13.13 -9.77
CA ASP A 24 5.79 14.18 -10.62
C ASP A 24 4.87 15.42 -10.66
N ASP A 25 3.56 15.22 -10.92
CA ASP A 25 2.55 16.29 -10.94
C ASP A 25 2.50 17.09 -9.63
N LEU A 26 2.61 16.39 -8.49
CA LEU A 26 2.60 17.00 -7.16
C LEU A 26 3.94 17.64 -6.78
N LYS A 27 5.01 17.44 -7.57
CA LYS A 27 6.38 17.91 -7.31
C LYS A 27 6.91 17.48 -5.94
N LEU A 28 6.55 16.28 -5.51
CA LEU A 28 6.89 15.76 -4.17
C LEU A 28 8.20 14.96 -4.13
N GLU A 29 8.81 14.70 -5.29
CA GLU A 29 9.99 13.84 -5.43
C GLU A 29 11.14 14.25 -4.51
N HIS A 30 11.44 15.55 -4.44
CA HIS A 30 12.50 16.09 -3.58
C HIS A 30 12.13 16.12 -2.10
N GLU A 31 10.83 16.17 -1.78
CA GLU A 31 10.37 16.24 -0.39
C GLU A 31 10.25 14.85 0.24
N VAL A 32 9.89 13.82 -0.52
CA VAL A 32 9.61 12.48 0.02
C VAL A 32 10.88 11.74 0.46
N GLY A 33 12.00 11.94 -0.26
CA GLY A 33 13.22 11.19 -0.03
C GLY A 33 13.11 9.73 -0.46
N HIS A 34 13.96 8.85 0.07
CA HIS A 34 13.97 7.44 -0.33
C HIS A 34 12.72 6.70 0.16
N ILE A 35 11.94 6.16 -0.79
CA ILE A 35 10.80 5.29 -0.51
C ILE A 35 10.72 4.16 -1.53
N GLN A 36 10.48 2.93 -1.04
CA GLN A 36 10.31 1.76 -1.91
C GLN A 36 8.83 1.41 -2.03
N ILE A 37 8.26 1.65 -3.21
CA ILE A 37 6.93 1.17 -3.57
C ILE A 37 7.10 -0.07 -4.43
N LYS A 38 6.56 -1.21 -3.97
CA LYS A 38 6.72 -2.51 -4.64
C LYS A 38 5.37 -3.10 -4.98
N ILE A 39 5.15 -3.35 -6.27
CA ILE A 39 3.83 -3.75 -6.81
C ILE A 39 3.94 -5.14 -7.42
N SER A 40 2.99 -6.02 -7.09
CA SER A 40 2.85 -7.34 -7.70
C SER A 40 1.42 -7.52 -8.21
N GLY A 41 1.27 -8.11 -9.40
CA GLY A 41 -0.05 -8.40 -9.97
C GLY A 41 -0.75 -9.64 -9.40
N CYS A 42 -0.07 -10.43 -8.57
CA CYS A 42 -0.63 -11.59 -7.85
C CYS A 42 0.23 -11.98 -6.64
N ILE A 43 -0.23 -13.00 -5.90
CA ILE A 43 0.38 -13.50 -4.66
C ILE A 43 1.81 -14.04 -4.81
N ASN A 44 2.22 -14.41 -6.04
CA ASN A 44 3.58 -14.93 -6.31
C ASN A 44 4.70 -13.91 -6.02
N ALA A 45 4.35 -12.64 -5.79
CA ALA A 45 5.25 -11.63 -5.27
C ALA A 45 6.53 -11.38 -6.10
N CYS A 46 6.48 -11.51 -7.42
CA CYS A 46 7.65 -11.24 -8.29
C CYS A 46 8.18 -9.80 -8.17
N GLY A 47 7.31 -8.85 -7.79
CA GLY A 47 7.72 -7.47 -7.48
C GLY A 47 8.16 -7.25 -6.03
N HIS A 48 8.20 -8.31 -5.21
CA HIS A 48 8.56 -8.33 -3.79
C HIS A 48 7.71 -7.38 -2.93
N HIS A 49 6.40 -7.31 -3.17
CA HIS A 49 5.49 -6.39 -2.48
C HIS A 49 5.51 -6.54 -0.94
N HIS A 50 5.78 -7.74 -0.41
CA HIS A 50 5.87 -7.97 1.04
C HIS A 50 6.98 -7.20 1.75
N VAL A 51 8.06 -6.84 1.04
CA VAL A 51 9.23 -6.14 1.59
C VAL A 51 9.39 -4.73 1.03
N GLY A 52 8.34 -4.19 0.42
CA GLY A 52 8.29 -2.76 0.08
C GLY A 52 7.88 -1.94 1.30
N HIS A 53 8.44 -0.73 1.43
CA HIS A 53 7.96 0.25 2.40
C HIS A 53 6.45 0.45 2.24
N ILE A 54 6.01 0.54 0.98
CA ILE A 54 4.61 0.42 0.56
C ILE A 54 4.53 -0.74 -0.43
N GLY A 55 3.92 -1.85 0.01
CA GLY A 55 3.62 -2.99 -0.84
C GLY A 55 2.22 -2.90 -1.43
N VAL A 56 2.08 -3.22 -2.72
CA VAL A 56 0.79 -3.30 -3.42
C VAL A 56 0.64 -4.69 -4.03
N LEU A 57 -0.38 -5.43 -3.58
CA LEU A 57 -0.73 -6.76 -4.07
C LEU A 57 -2.04 -6.69 -4.86
N GLY A 58 -1.95 -6.98 -6.15
CA GLY A 58 -3.10 -7.22 -7.02
C GLY A 58 -3.77 -8.56 -6.73
N LEU A 59 -5.09 -8.56 -6.62
CA LEU A 59 -5.96 -9.70 -6.35
C LEU A 59 -7.15 -9.63 -7.31
N ASP A 60 -7.72 -10.80 -7.61
CA ASP A 60 -9.06 -10.88 -8.21
C ASP A 60 -10.09 -10.98 -7.08
N ARG A 61 -11.14 -10.18 -7.16
CA ARG A 61 -12.34 -10.33 -6.33
C ARG A 61 -13.56 -10.36 -7.22
N ALA A 62 -14.06 -11.57 -7.47
CA ALA A 62 -15.25 -11.81 -8.28
C ALA A 62 -15.12 -11.23 -9.71
N GLY A 63 -13.95 -11.42 -10.34
CA GLY A 63 -13.69 -10.93 -11.69
C GLY A 63 -13.30 -9.46 -11.77
N VAL A 64 -13.11 -8.79 -10.63
CA VAL A 64 -12.72 -7.37 -10.55
C VAL A 64 -11.38 -7.24 -9.85
N GLU A 65 -10.48 -6.46 -10.45
CA GLU A 65 -9.18 -6.15 -9.87
C GLU A 65 -9.30 -5.41 -8.54
N ASN A 66 -8.60 -5.92 -7.52
CA ASN A 66 -8.54 -5.33 -6.18
C ASN A 66 -7.10 -5.29 -5.68
N TYR A 67 -6.71 -4.19 -5.05
CA TYR A 67 -5.33 -3.91 -4.66
C TYR A 67 -5.20 -3.80 -3.15
N GLN A 68 -4.53 -4.76 -2.53
CA GLN A 68 -4.24 -4.75 -1.10
C GLN A 68 -2.93 -4.02 -0.82
N ILE A 69 -2.93 -3.16 0.20
CA ILE A 69 -1.72 -2.46 0.65
C ILE A 69 -1.13 -3.14 1.90
N THR A 70 0.19 -3.32 1.89
CA THR A 70 1.02 -3.62 3.07
C THR A 70 1.98 -2.45 3.34
N LEU A 71 2.31 -2.20 4.61
CA LEU A 71 3.17 -1.08 5.00
C LEU A 71 4.29 -1.52 5.95
N GLY A 72 5.44 -0.88 5.82
CA GLY A 72 6.59 -1.09 6.72
C GLY A 72 7.42 -2.33 6.41
N GLY A 73 7.29 -2.87 5.20
CA GLY A 73 8.21 -3.89 4.71
C GLY A 73 9.59 -3.28 4.44
N ASP A 74 10.64 -4.07 4.58
CA ASP A 74 12.02 -3.65 4.40
C ASP A 74 12.85 -4.82 3.84
N ALA A 75 13.59 -4.58 2.76
CA ALA A 75 14.42 -5.56 2.07
C ALA A 75 15.92 -5.44 2.40
N THR A 76 16.29 -4.57 3.33
CA THR A 76 17.66 -4.38 3.83
C THR A 76 18.05 -5.47 4.84
N GLU A 77 19.19 -5.31 5.50
CA GLU A 77 19.67 -6.20 6.56
C GLU A 77 18.74 -6.30 7.77
N THR A 78 17.89 -5.30 8.00
CA THR A 78 16.86 -5.31 9.07
C THR A 78 15.53 -5.90 8.58
N ALA A 79 15.60 -6.81 7.61
CA ALA A 79 14.50 -7.38 6.85
C ALA A 79 13.19 -7.51 7.63
N LYS A 80 12.13 -6.91 7.10
CA LYS A 80 10.80 -6.91 7.71
C LYS A 80 9.72 -7.15 6.67
N ILE A 81 8.74 -7.98 7.02
CA ILE A 81 7.54 -8.16 6.20
C ILE A 81 6.54 -7.05 6.57
N GLY A 82 6.01 -6.40 5.54
CA GLY A 82 5.01 -5.35 5.70
C GLY A 82 3.70 -5.85 6.28
N GLU A 83 3.07 -5.00 7.09
CA GLU A 83 1.81 -5.27 7.75
C GLU A 83 0.63 -4.87 6.87
N ARG A 84 -0.39 -5.74 6.79
CA ARG A 84 -1.60 -5.45 6.01
C ARG A 84 -2.34 -4.23 6.56
N ALA A 85 -2.54 -3.23 5.68
CA ALA A 85 -3.18 -1.97 6.06
C ALA A 85 -4.71 -2.09 6.22
N GLY A 86 -5.39 -2.97 5.49
CA GLY A 86 -6.84 -3.14 5.62
C GLY A 86 -7.52 -3.79 4.41
N PRO A 87 -8.77 -3.41 4.10
CA PRO A 87 -9.44 -3.75 2.84
C PRO A 87 -8.63 -3.30 1.62
N GLY A 88 -8.79 -3.97 0.48
CA GLY A 88 -8.15 -3.56 -0.76
C GLY A 88 -8.95 -2.48 -1.49
N PHE A 89 -8.28 -1.77 -2.38
CA PHE A 89 -8.80 -0.66 -3.19
C PHE A 89 -9.10 -1.11 -4.63
N SER A 90 -10.01 -0.43 -5.33
CA SER A 90 -10.13 -0.62 -6.79
C SER A 90 -8.92 -0.02 -7.53
N ALA A 91 -8.83 -0.27 -8.85
CA ALA A 91 -7.79 0.31 -9.70
C ALA A 91 -7.81 1.85 -9.69
N GLU A 92 -8.99 2.45 -9.59
CA GLU A 92 -9.16 3.91 -9.55
C GLU A 92 -8.81 4.51 -8.18
N GLN A 93 -8.84 3.70 -7.12
CA GLN A 93 -8.65 4.14 -5.74
C GLN A 93 -7.24 3.91 -5.21
N ILE A 94 -6.47 3.00 -5.80
CA ILE A 94 -5.15 2.62 -5.29
C ILE A 94 -4.14 3.78 -5.39
N VAL A 95 -4.13 4.53 -6.48
CA VAL A 95 -3.23 5.69 -6.64
C VAL A 95 -3.54 6.78 -5.61
N PRO A 96 -4.81 7.24 -5.45
CA PRO A 96 -5.18 8.13 -4.35
C PRO A 96 -4.91 7.57 -2.94
N ALA A 97 -4.91 6.25 -2.75
CA ALA A 97 -4.57 5.64 -1.47
C ALA A 97 -3.07 5.74 -1.15
N VAL A 98 -2.20 5.49 -2.14
CA VAL A 98 -0.75 5.65 -2.01
C VAL A 98 -0.38 7.11 -1.77
N GLU A 99 -1.03 8.05 -2.48
CA GLU A 99 -0.86 9.49 -2.23
C GLU A 99 -1.18 9.86 -0.78
N ARG A 100 -2.31 9.39 -0.23
CA ARG A 100 -2.70 9.65 1.17
C ARG A 100 -1.68 9.11 2.18
N ILE A 101 -1.07 7.95 1.91
CA ILE A 101 0.00 7.40 2.76
C ILE A 101 1.21 8.33 2.77
N ILE A 102 1.63 8.80 1.59
CA ILE A 102 2.82 9.64 1.46
C ILE A 102 2.58 11.03 2.06
N LEU A 103 1.43 11.64 1.81
CA LEU A 103 1.05 12.90 2.45
C LEU A 103 0.99 12.78 3.97
N ALA A 104 0.44 11.68 4.50
CA ALA A 104 0.44 11.43 5.94
C ALA A 104 1.87 11.29 6.50
N TYR A 105 2.77 10.61 5.80
CA TYR A 105 4.19 10.56 6.16
C TYR A 105 4.82 11.95 6.22
N LEU A 106 4.61 12.77 5.18
CA LEU A 106 5.17 14.12 5.12
C LEU A 106 4.66 15.04 6.24
N ASP A 107 3.41 14.84 6.68
CA ASP A 107 2.78 15.58 7.78
C ASP A 107 3.29 15.17 9.16
N ILE A 108 3.58 13.88 9.38
CA ILE A 108 3.92 13.32 10.70
C ILE A 108 5.41 13.07 10.93
N ARG A 109 6.25 13.19 9.88
CA ARG A 109 7.71 13.11 10.01
C ARG A 109 8.22 14.30 10.83
N MET A 110 9.23 14.07 11.65
CA MET A 110 9.80 15.08 12.55
C MET A 110 10.58 16.15 11.78
N ASN A 111 11.22 15.77 10.68
CA ASN A 111 12.02 16.66 9.83
C ASN A 111 12.24 16.02 8.45
N LYS A 112 12.88 16.75 7.53
CA LYS A 112 13.14 16.28 6.15
C LYS A 112 14.13 15.10 6.07
N SER A 113 14.93 14.86 7.10
CA SER A 113 15.92 13.78 7.11
C SER A 113 15.32 12.45 7.58
N GLU A 114 14.18 12.46 8.29
CA GLU A 114 13.49 11.23 8.68
C GLU A 114 12.78 10.63 7.46
N SER A 115 13.21 9.44 7.06
CA SER A 115 12.65 8.68 5.95
C SER A 115 11.27 8.08 6.28
N PHE A 116 10.58 7.59 5.25
CA PHE A 116 9.30 6.90 5.42
C PHE A 116 9.42 5.70 6.39
N ILE A 117 10.46 4.88 6.21
CA ILE A 117 10.60 3.64 6.98
C ILE A 117 10.92 3.92 8.45
N GLU A 118 11.75 4.93 8.74
CA GLU A 118 12.02 5.37 10.11
C GLU A 118 10.75 5.91 10.78
N THR A 119 9.98 6.73 10.06
CA THR A 119 8.68 7.25 10.53
C THR A 119 7.72 6.10 10.86
N PHE A 120 7.65 5.09 9.99
CA PHE A 120 6.82 3.91 10.20
C PHE A 120 7.30 3.08 11.40
N GLN A 121 8.61 2.89 11.57
CA GLN A 121 9.16 2.15 12.71
C GLN A 121 8.87 2.84 14.04
N ARG A 122 8.89 4.18 14.08
CA ARG A 122 8.60 4.97 15.27
C ARG A 122 7.12 4.99 15.65
N LEU A 123 6.22 5.17 14.68
CA LEU A 123 4.79 5.39 14.92
C LEU A 123 3.92 4.16 14.72
N GLY A 124 4.44 3.14 14.05
CA GLY A 124 3.69 1.98 13.60
C GLY A 124 2.62 2.33 12.56
N ILE A 125 1.73 1.38 12.32
CA ILE A 125 0.76 1.44 11.22
C ILE A 125 -0.45 2.36 11.47
N ALA A 126 -0.70 2.75 12.72
CA ALA A 126 -1.91 3.46 13.14
C ALA A 126 -2.19 4.78 12.39
N PRO A 127 -1.24 5.74 12.29
CA PRO A 127 -1.48 6.99 11.56
C PRO A 127 -1.76 6.75 10.06
N PHE A 128 -1.06 5.79 9.45
CA PHE A 128 -1.25 5.44 8.05
C PHE A 128 -2.60 4.79 7.77
N LYS A 129 -3.08 3.92 8.68
CA LYS A 129 -4.45 3.37 8.60
C LYS A 129 -5.50 4.48 8.69
N LYS A 130 -5.31 5.46 9.58
CA LYS A 130 -6.22 6.60 9.69
C LYS A 130 -6.28 7.41 8.40
N ALA A 131 -5.13 7.63 7.73
CA ALA A 131 -5.07 8.33 6.45
C ALA A 131 -5.72 7.54 5.30
N LEU A 132 -5.52 6.22 5.26
CA LEU A 132 -6.10 5.34 4.25
C LEU A 132 -7.62 5.21 4.37
N TYR A 133 -8.15 5.26 5.59
CA TYR A 133 -9.55 5.00 5.87
C TYR A 133 -10.16 6.06 6.82
N PRO A 134 -10.32 7.31 6.37
CA PRO A 134 -10.79 8.40 7.21
C PRO A 134 -12.22 8.17 7.76
N ASN A 135 -13.01 7.34 7.08
CA ASN A 135 -14.40 7.04 7.41
C ASN A 135 -14.63 5.65 8.04
N LEU A 136 -13.58 4.95 8.52
CA LEU A 136 -13.75 3.69 9.27
C LEU A 136 -14.29 3.93 10.69
N LYS A 137 -15.50 4.50 10.79
CA LYS A 137 -16.41 4.27 11.91
C LYS A 137 -17.55 3.42 11.34
N GLN A 138 -17.84 2.27 11.96
CA GLN A 138 -18.89 1.28 11.62
C GLN A 138 -18.58 0.23 10.53
N SER A 139 -17.79 -0.78 10.88
CA SER A 139 -17.93 -2.10 10.24
C SER A 139 -17.41 -3.28 11.06
N VAL A 140 -16.79 -3.04 12.23
CA VAL A 140 -16.43 -4.11 13.18
C VAL A 140 -17.63 -4.47 14.08
N LYS A 141 -18.74 -4.89 13.47
CA LYS A 141 -19.81 -5.67 14.11
C LYS A 141 -20.63 -6.36 13.01
N ILE A 142 -20.08 -7.40 12.39
CA ILE A 142 -20.79 -8.60 11.89
C ILE A 142 -19.68 -9.63 11.69
N GLU A 143 -19.46 -10.47 12.68
CA GLU A 143 -18.91 -11.84 12.57
C GLU A 143 -18.80 -12.38 14.00
N ASN A 144 -19.96 -12.69 14.59
CA ASN A 144 -20.10 -13.62 15.69
C ASN A 144 -21.58 -13.95 15.91
N GLN A 145 -22.26 -14.42 14.86
CA GLN A 145 -23.50 -15.19 14.99
C GLN A 145 -23.61 -16.17 13.81
N GLY A 146 -23.58 -17.47 14.12
CA GLY A 146 -24.11 -18.51 13.23
C GLY A 146 -23.09 -19.53 12.74
N LYS A 147 -22.87 -20.58 13.54
CA LYS A 147 -23.30 -21.96 13.21
C LYS A 147 -23.00 -22.89 14.37
N ALA A 148 -23.97 -22.99 15.27
CA ALA A 148 -24.29 -24.25 15.93
C ALA A 148 -25.36 -24.92 15.06
N ALA A 149 -25.03 -26.08 14.50
CA ALA A 149 -25.92 -27.15 14.06
C ALA A 149 -25.05 -28.38 13.82
#